data_AF-A0AAD3HRP9-F1
#
_entry.id   AF-A0AAD3HRP9-F1
#
_cell.length_a   1.000
_cell.length_b   1.000
_cell.length_c   1.000
_cell.angle_alpha   90.00
_cell.angle_beta   90.00
_cell.angle_gamma   90.00
#
_symmetry.space_group_name_H-M   'P 1'
#
loop_
_entity.id
_entity.type
_entity.pdbx_description
1 polymer ?
#
loop_
_entity_poly.entity_id
_entity_poly.type
_entity_poly.pdbx_seq_one_letter_code
_entity_poly.pdbx_strand_id
1 'polypeptide(L)'
;MSYTMEQDRAAKRRRLTTSETNARLLPLRDVLSSCMLNRAEVVALTRTAVQLEQLGLPLKAKTALRGALIPIATPAGVIFRRLQRMERSNKLRVEGPVGSLSMGLLGSAAQTFPLSWVLPSHPSSQQWQQAEAEAAEQRLRGTAVHFTVNEIRFTVMRLLQLAKCHEALECYCRQHQHQQHQQQQQQQQRQQQQQPGSAEPNQPSLAPSSSLPPTAAVVANASHLPLAAPAANSLCPQDHQNQQHQQQQVLLQQMLQDDCLRDELYGILTVLPWSDETWASLTPRMVPWDTTAAEALLAAAGGQGQ
;
A
#
# COMPACT_ATOMS: atom_id res chain seq x y z
N MET A 1 -22.90 -0.66 60.55
CA MET A 1 -22.06 -1.69 59.92
C MET A 1 -22.00 -1.48 58.39
N SER A 2 -21.49 -0.34 57.91
CA SER A 2 -21.52 0.01 56.47
C SER A 2 -20.14 0.28 55.85
N TYR A 3 -19.05 0.06 56.60
CA TYR A 3 -17.68 0.40 56.19
C TYR A 3 -16.98 -0.67 55.35
N THR A 4 -17.50 -1.90 55.30
CA THR A 4 -16.80 -3.03 54.67
C THR A 4 -17.02 -3.15 53.15
N MET A 5 -18.15 -2.67 52.60
CA MET A 5 -18.41 -2.75 51.16
C MET A 5 -17.64 -1.72 50.32
N GLU A 6 -17.30 -0.56 50.90
CA GLU A 6 -16.62 0.50 50.16
C GLU A 6 -15.10 0.26 50.07
N GLN A 7 -14.49 -0.31 51.13
CA GLN A 7 -13.12 -0.78 51.08
C GLN A 7 -12.93 -1.94 50.10
N ASP A 8 -13.91 -2.85 49.99
CA ASP A 8 -13.80 -3.98 49.07
C ASP A 8 -13.98 -3.54 47.59
N ARG A 9 -14.78 -2.50 47.33
CA ARG A 9 -14.83 -1.84 46.01
C ARG A 9 -13.54 -1.09 45.67
N ALA A 10 -12.93 -0.41 46.64
CA ALA A 10 -11.64 0.25 46.45
C ALA A 10 -10.50 -0.76 46.23
N ALA A 11 -10.49 -1.87 46.98
CA ALA A 11 -9.54 -2.97 46.81
C ALA A 11 -9.74 -3.72 45.50
N LYS A 12 -10.98 -3.92 45.04
CA LYS A 12 -11.29 -4.53 43.74
C LYS A 12 -10.93 -3.60 42.55
N ARG A 13 -11.04 -2.29 42.72
CA ARG A 13 -10.50 -1.31 41.76
C ARG A 13 -8.96 -1.31 41.74
N ARG A 14 -8.29 -1.50 42.88
CA ARG A 14 -6.82 -1.64 42.95
C ARG A 14 -6.29 -2.99 42.45
N ARG A 15 -7.06 -4.08 42.56
CA ARG A 15 -6.69 -5.39 41.99
C ARG A 15 -6.83 -5.47 40.47
N LEU A 16 -7.58 -4.56 39.85
CA LEU A 16 -7.61 -4.43 38.38
C LEU A 16 -6.44 -3.61 37.82
N THR A 17 -5.64 -2.95 38.67
CA THR A 17 -4.46 -2.20 38.24
C THR A 17 -3.14 -2.97 38.35
N THR A 18 -3.15 -4.18 38.93
CA THR A 18 -1.95 -5.00 39.14
C THR A 18 -1.96 -6.33 38.36
N SER A 19 -2.72 -6.43 37.27
CA SER A 19 -2.46 -7.46 36.24
C SER A 19 -1.20 -7.05 35.47
N GLU A 20 -0.05 -7.22 36.13
CA GLU A 20 1.32 -6.94 35.67
C GLU A 20 1.77 -7.81 34.49
N THR A 21 0.94 -8.74 34.02
CA THR A 21 1.22 -9.56 32.83
C THR A 21 0.78 -8.92 31.51
N ASN A 22 0.04 -7.81 31.55
CA ASN A 22 -0.10 -6.90 30.40
C ASN A 22 0.85 -5.72 30.55
N ALA A 23 2.14 -6.01 30.79
CA ALA A 23 3.19 -5.02 30.65
C ALA A 23 2.99 -4.33 29.30
N ARG A 24 2.65 -3.04 29.37
CA ARG A 24 2.31 -2.17 28.25
C ARG A 24 3.58 -1.90 27.44
N LEU A 25 4.05 -2.95 26.77
CA LEU A 25 5.21 -2.97 25.90
C LEU A 25 4.92 -2.06 24.72
N LEU A 26 5.58 -0.89 24.68
CA LEU A 26 5.71 -0.09 23.47
C LEU A 26 6.10 -1.08 22.37
N PRO A 27 5.23 -1.37 21.38
CA PRO A 27 5.67 -2.23 20.30
C PRO A 27 6.88 -1.53 19.71
N LEU A 28 8.02 -2.21 19.77
CA LEU A 28 9.29 -1.72 19.24
C LEU A 28 9.02 -1.21 17.82
N ARG A 29 9.68 -0.13 17.43
CA ARG A 29 9.60 0.44 16.07
C ARG A 29 9.61 -0.65 14.99
N ASP A 30 10.44 -1.67 15.20
CA ASP A 30 10.56 -2.84 14.33
C ASP A 30 9.25 -3.63 14.21
N VAL A 31 8.54 -3.88 15.31
CA VAL A 31 7.26 -4.59 15.33
C VAL A 31 6.16 -3.79 14.64
N LEU A 32 6.11 -2.47 14.85
CA LEU A 32 5.15 -1.60 14.14
C LEU A 32 5.49 -1.47 12.66
N SER A 33 6.76 -1.51 12.29
CA SER A 33 7.18 -1.44 10.90
C SER A 33 6.67 -2.63 10.08
N SER A 34 6.53 -3.81 10.70
CA SER A 34 6.00 -5.01 10.05
C SER A 34 4.52 -4.93 9.67
N CYS A 35 3.75 -4.03 10.28
CA CYS A 35 2.35 -3.77 9.91
C CYS A 35 2.14 -2.43 9.18
N MET A 36 3.25 -1.75 8.85
CA MET A 36 3.21 -0.46 8.18
C MET A 36 3.18 -0.63 6.66
N LEU A 37 2.35 0.15 5.99
CA LEU A 37 2.25 0.15 4.53
C LEU A 37 2.57 1.53 3.95
N ASN A 38 3.45 1.57 2.96
CA ASN A 38 3.67 2.73 2.11
C ASN A 38 2.56 2.84 1.03
N ARG A 39 2.58 3.93 0.27
CA ARG A 39 1.54 4.20 -0.74
C ARG A 39 1.45 3.11 -1.81
N ALA A 40 2.59 2.62 -2.31
CA ALA A 40 2.62 1.61 -3.36
C ALA A 40 2.04 0.28 -2.88
N GLU A 41 2.40 -0.13 -1.66
CA GLU A 41 1.87 -1.33 -1.01
C GLU A 41 0.36 -1.24 -0.78
N VAL A 42 -0.14 -0.09 -0.29
CA VAL A 42 -1.60 0.12 -0.13
C VAL A 42 -2.33 -0.05 -1.47
N VAL A 43 -1.81 0.52 -2.55
CA VAL A 43 -2.39 0.38 -3.89
C VAL A 43 -2.37 -1.07 -4.35
N ALA A 44 -1.21 -1.72 -4.28
CA ALA A 44 -1.01 -3.09 -4.75
C ALA A 44 -1.92 -4.06 -3.98
N LEU A 45 -1.85 -4.04 -2.65
CA LEU A 45 -2.63 -4.95 -1.81
C LEU A 45 -4.14 -4.68 -1.88
N THR A 46 -4.57 -3.41 -2.03
CA THR A 46 -5.99 -3.11 -2.27
C THR A 46 -6.46 -3.68 -3.60
N ARG A 47 -5.67 -3.54 -4.67
CA ARG A 47 -5.99 -4.10 -5.99
C ARG A 47 -6.09 -5.61 -5.91
N THR A 48 -5.13 -6.27 -5.29
CA THR A 48 -5.14 -7.72 -5.01
C THR A 48 -6.41 -8.09 -4.28
N ALA A 49 -6.76 -7.41 -3.18
CA ALA A 49 -7.95 -7.74 -2.41
C ALA A 49 -9.25 -7.61 -3.24
N VAL A 50 -9.35 -6.62 -4.12
CA VAL A 50 -10.49 -6.47 -5.05
C VAL A 50 -10.52 -7.61 -6.06
N GLN A 51 -9.37 -8.02 -6.62
CA GLN A 51 -9.30 -9.15 -7.54
C GLN A 51 -9.72 -10.46 -6.85
N LEU A 52 -9.23 -10.71 -5.62
CA LEU A 52 -9.61 -11.89 -4.85
C LEU A 52 -11.12 -11.90 -4.54
N GLU A 53 -11.71 -10.75 -4.19
CA GLU A 53 -13.15 -10.61 -3.98
C GLU A 53 -13.94 -10.91 -5.27
N GLN A 54 -13.45 -10.45 -6.44
CA GLN A 54 -14.04 -10.75 -7.75
C GLN A 54 -13.94 -12.23 -8.13
N LEU A 55 -12.88 -12.93 -7.69
CA LEU A 55 -12.71 -14.38 -7.86
C LEU A 55 -13.61 -15.21 -6.91
N GLY A 56 -14.42 -14.55 -6.06
CA GLY A 56 -15.33 -15.20 -5.13
C GLY A 56 -14.65 -15.73 -3.86
N LEU A 57 -13.41 -15.31 -3.57
CA LEU A 57 -12.71 -15.71 -2.35
C LEU A 57 -13.28 -14.97 -1.13
N PRO A 58 -13.22 -15.55 0.08
CA PRO A 58 -13.85 -15.01 1.30
C PRO A 58 -13.06 -13.83 1.91
N LEU A 59 -12.68 -12.85 1.09
CA LEU A 59 -11.96 -11.64 1.50
C LEU A 59 -12.76 -10.39 1.12
N LYS A 60 -13.09 -9.56 2.11
CA LYS A 60 -13.76 -8.28 1.87
C LYS A 60 -12.70 -7.22 1.58
N ALA A 61 -12.59 -6.74 0.33
CA ALA A 61 -11.51 -5.83 -0.06
C ALA A 61 -11.48 -4.54 0.78
N LYS A 62 -12.65 -4.02 1.14
CA LYS A 62 -12.79 -2.80 1.96
C LYS A 62 -12.11 -2.89 3.33
N THR A 63 -11.98 -4.09 3.88
CA THR A 63 -11.42 -4.34 5.21
C THR A 63 -10.14 -5.19 5.20
N ALA A 64 -9.65 -5.55 4.01
CA ALA A 64 -8.48 -6.42 3.85
C ALA A 64 -7.20 -5.82 4.46
N LEU A 65 -7.12 -4.50 4.58
CA LEU A 65 -6.00 -3.78 5.18
C LEU A 65 -6.30 -3.23 6.59
N ARG A 66 -7.43 -3.60 7.21
CA ARG A 66 -7.87 -3.05 8.49
C ARG A 66 -6.89 -3.28 9.63
N GLY A 67 -6.32 -2.23 10.18
CA GLY A 67 -5.32 -2.31 11.25
C GLY A 67 -3.90 -2.07 10.77
N ALA A 68 -3.66 -1.98 9.45
CA ALA A 68 -2.36 -1.56 8.95
C ALA A 68 -2.03 -0.14 9.43
N LEU A 69 -0.75 0.11 9.69
CA LEU A 69 -0.24 1.41 10.06
C LEU A 69 0.12 2.20 8.80
N ILE A 70 -0.41 3.41 8.66
CA ILE A 70 -0.22 4.24 7.47
C ILE A 70 0.51 5.53 7.86
N PRO A 71 1.70 5.82 7.28
CA PRO A 71 2.35 7.10 7.44
C PRO A 71 1.69 8.15 6.52
N ILE A 72 1.12 9.18 7.12
CA ILE A 72 0.41 10.25 6.42
C ILE A 72 1.21 11.55 6.53
N ALA A 73 1.56 12.13 5.39
CA ALA A 73 2.14 13.45 5.32
C ALA A 73 1.07 14.52 5.57
N THR A 74 1.37 15.42 6.50
CA THR A 74 0.56 16.60 6.82
C THR A 74 1.44 17.85 6.79
N PRO A 75 0.86 19.06 6.76
CA PRO A 75 1.63 20.29 6.85
C PRO A 75 2.50 20.40 8.12
N ALA A 76 2.11 19.72 9.21
CA ALA A 76 2.84 19.73 10.48
C ALA A 76 3.93 18.63 10.58
N GLY A 77 4.02 17.74 9.58
CA GLY A 77 4.94 16.60 9.59
C GLY A 77 4.24 15.28 9.25
N VAL A 78 4.88 14.18 9.62
CA VAL A 78 4.36 12.82 9.36
C VAL A 78 3.64 12.29 10.60
N ILE A 79 2.41 11.84 10.39
CA ILE A 79 1.60 11.22 11.44
C ILE A 79 1.35 9.76 11.08
N PHE A 80 1.33 8.88 12.08
CA PHE A 80 0.92 7.48 11.88
C PHE A 80 -0.54 7.31 12.24
N ARG A 81 -1.29 6.64 11.35
CA ARG A 81 -2.71 6.35 11.57
C ARG A 81 -3.05 4.91 11.27
N ARG A 82 -3.98 4.34 12.03
CA ARG A 82 -4.46 2.97 11.86
C ARG A 82 -5.55 2.94 10.79
N LEU A 83 -5.37 2.15 9.75
CA LEU A 83 -6.35 2.04 8.68
C LEU A 83 -7.61 1.30 9.15
N GLN A 84 -8.79 1.91 9.03
CA GLN A 84 -10.06 1.21 9.32
C GLN A 84 -10.56 0.48 8.09
N ARG A 85 -10.72 1.22 6.99
CA ARG A 85 -11.30 0.74 5.75
C ARG A 85 -10.91 1.59 4.56
N MET A 86 -10.94 0.98 3.39
CA MET A 86 -10.89 1.68 2.11
C MET A 86 -12.30 2.14 1.73
N GLU A 87 -12.53 3.43 1.50
CA GLU A 87 -13.87 3.92 1.10
C GLU A 87 -14.06 3.97 -0.42
N ARG A 88 -13.02 4.37 -1.16
CA ARG A 88 -12.94 4.44 -2.64
C ARG A 88 -11.48 4.26 -3.06
N SER A 89 -11.21 4.04 -4.36
CA SER A 89 -9.85 3.80 -4.90
C SER A 89 -8.79 4.79 -4.41
N ASN A 90 -9.16 6.04 -4.12
CA ASN A 90 -8.23 7.11 -3.75
C ASN A 90 -8.45 7.70 -2.35
N LYS A 91 -9.30 7.09 -1.50
CA LYS A 91 -9.59 7.63 -0.15
C LYS A 91 -9.48 6.56 0.94
N LEU A 92 -8.73 6.90 1.98
CA LEU A 92 -8.46 6.08 3.16
C LEU A 92 -9.27 6.61 4.32
N ARG A 93 -10.01 5.73 5.01
CA ARG A 93 -10.59 6.07 6.31
C ARG A 93 -9.74 5.46 7.40
N VAL A 94 -9.22 6.31 8.27
CA VAL A 94 -8.32 5.92 9.36
C VAL A 94 -8.95 6.21 10.71
N GLU A 95 -8.56 5.45 11.72
CA GLU A 95 -8.84 5.79 13.12
C GLU A 95 -8.09 7.06 13.48
N GLY A 96 -8.60 7.74 14.50
CA GLY A 96 -7.95 8.90 15.07
C GLY A 96 -6.47 8.67 15.44
N PRO A 97 -5.81 9.70 15.96
CA PRO A 97 -4.39 9.67 16.26
C PRO A 97 -3.92 8.37 16.95
N VAL A 98 -2.97 7.67 16.32
CA VAL A 98 -2.32 6.50 16.91
C VAL A 98 -1.27 7.01 17.88
N GLY A 99 -1.72 7.31 19.09
CA GLY A 99 -0.85 7.53 20.22
C GLY A 99 -0.43 6.20 20.87
N SER A 100 0.80 6.14 21.33
CA SER A 100 1.36 4.93 21.91
C SER A 100 0.81 4.68 23.32
N LEU A 101 0.29 3.47 23.54
CA LEU A 101 -0.11 2.74 24.77
C LEU A 101 -0.70 3.42 26.04
N SER A 102 -2.02 3.38 26.21
CA SER A 102 -2.85 3.27 27.43
C SER A 102 -4.36 3.52 27.18
N MET A 103 -5.21 2.51 27.44
CA MET A 103 -6.69 2.50 27.37
C MET A 103 -7.44 3.86 27.37
N GLY A 104 -8.31 4.02 26.37
CA GLY A 104 -9.72 4.34 26.61
C GLY A 104 -10.22 5.68 26.07
N LEU A 105 -10.97 5.65 24.96
CA LEU A 105 -12.38 6.06 24.85
C LEU A 105 -12.76 6.22 23.36
N LEU A 106 -13.84 5.52 22.98
CA LEU A 106 -14.54 5.67 21.71
C LEU A 106 -14.95 7.15 21.53
N GLY A 107 -14.33 7.87 20.60
CA GLY A 107 -14.74 9.26 20.36
C GLY A 107 -14.00 10.05 19.28
N SER A 108 -12.88 9.57 18.73
CA SER A 108 -12.25 10.28 17.61
C SER A 108 -13.02 10.00 16.33
N ALA A 109 -13.69 11.03 15.80
CA ALA A 109 -14.36 10.97 14.51
C ALA A 109 -13.39 10.44 13.45
N ALA A 110 -13.71 9.32 12.82
CA ALA A 110 -12.87 8.72 11.79
C ALA A 110 -12.58 9.77 10.70
N GLN A 111 -11.31 9.99 10.43
CA GLN A 111 -10.87 10.97 9.44
C GLN A 111 -10.63 10.26 8.11
N THR A 112 -10.97 10.94 7.02
CA THR A 112 -10.74 10.44 5.68
C THR A 112 -9.59 11.23 5.05
N PHE A 113 -8.54 10.53 4.66
CA PHE A 113 -7.38 11.10 3.99
C PHE A 113 -7.33 10.64 2.53
N PRO A 114 -6.87 11.50 1.60
CA PRO A 114 -6.57 11.06 0.25
C PRO A 114 -5.34 10.15 0.26
N LEU A 115 -5.32 9.16 -0.63
CA LEU A 115 -4.19 8.22 -0.76
C LEU A 115 -2.87 8.93 -1.13
N SER A 116 -2.96 10.09 -1.79
CA SER A 116 -1.81 10.93 -2.13
C SER A 116 -1.06 11.49 -0.91
N TRP A 117 -1.66 11.47 0.28
CA TRP A 117 -0.98 11.88 1.51
C TRP A 117 -0.19 10.74 2.16
N VAL A 118 -0.42 9.49 1.77
CA VAL A 118 0.42 8.37 2.28
C VAL A 118 1.83 8.52 1.74
N LEU A 119 2.85 8.34 2.58
CA LEU A 119 4.23 8.43 2.10
C LEU A 119 4.53 7.38 1.01
N PRO A 120 5.25 7.76 -0.06
CA PRO A 120 5.63 6.83 -1.12
C PRO A 120 6.69 5.82 -0.67
N SER A 121 7.47 6.15 0.36
CA SER A 121 8.53 5.34 0.93
C SER A 121 8.32 5.13 2.43
N HIS A 122 9.10 4.24 3.04
CA HIS A 122 9.14 4.12 4.48
C HIS A 122 9.61 5.42 5.14
N PRO A 123 9.08 5.76 6.33
CA PRO A 123 9.48 6.95 7.06
C PRO A 123 10.94 6.87 7.53
N SER A 124 11.63 7.99 7.45
CA SER A 124 12.97 8.19 8.01
C SER A 124 12.97 8.05 9.53
N SER A 125 14.14 7.82 10.13
CA SER A 125 14.28 7.76 11.59
C SER A 125 13.81 9.04 12.30
N GLN A 126 14.01 10.21 11.69
CA GLN A 126 13.54 11.49 12.23
C GLN A 126 12.00 11.57 12.23
N GLN A 127 11.34 11.12 11.16
CA GLN A 127 9.88 11.07 11.08
C GLN A 127 9.30 10.09 12.11
N TRP A 128 9.97 8.97 12.35
CA TRP A 128 9.63 8.06 13.44
C TRP A 128 9.71 8.73 14.81
N GLN A 129 10.82 9.40 15.12
CA GLN A 129 10.99 10.12 16.38
C GLN A 129 9.93 11.20 16.58
N GLN A 130 9.60 11.96 15.54
CA GLN A 130 8.54 12.97 15.61
C GLN A 130 7.19 12.36 15.96
N ALA A 131 6.84 11.24 15.32
CA ALA A 131 5.56 10.62 15.58
C ALA A 131 5.53 9.85 16.91
N GLU A 132 6.66 9.33 17.38
CA GLU A 132 6.83 8.81 18.74
C GLU A 132 6.58 9.92 19.78
N ALA A 133 7.09 11.13 19.53
CA ALA A 133 6.84 12.30 20.38
C ALA A 133 5.36 12.73 20.35
N GLU A 134 4.73 12.82 19.18
CA GLU A 134 3.27 13.09 19.05
C GLU A 134 2.46 12.02 19.82
N ALA A 135 2.86 10.77 19.67
CA ALA A 135 2.21 9.64 20.31
C ALA A 135 2.35 9.66 21.84
N ALA A 136 3.52 10.05 22.35
CA ALA A 136 3.75 10.26 23.78
C ALA A 136 2.92 11.43 24.32
N GLU A 137 2.84 12.54 23.59
CA GLU A 137 2.02 13.69 23.96
C GLU A 137 0.52 13.32 24.02
N GLN A 138 0.02 12.60 23.03
CA GLN A 138 -1.37 12.12 23.01
C GLN A 138 -1.68 11.14 24.15
N ARG A 139 -0.68 10.36 24.57
CA ARG A 139 -0.78 9.49 25.74
C ARG A 139 -0.94 10.31 27.01
N LEU A 140 -0.13 11.36 27.20
CA LEU A 140 -0.26 12.28 28.34
C LEU A 140 -1.63 12.97 28.37
N ARG A 141 -2.24 13.21 27.20
CA ARG A 141 -3.59 13.76 27.06
C ARG A 141 -4.71 12.73 27.23
N GLY A 142 -4.39 11.43 27.34
CA GLY A 142 -5.37 10.35 27.45
C GLY A 142 -6.20 10.09 26.20
N THR A 143 -5.76 10.56 25.02
CA THR A 143 -6.51 10.45 23.74
C THR A 143 -5.94 9.42 22.79
N ALA A 144 -4.94 8.66 23.24
CA ALA A 144 -4.18 7.74 22.42
C ALA A 144 -4.96 6.43 22.15
N VAL A 145 -4.90 5.90 20.92
CA VAL A 145 -5.50 4.61 20.53
C VAL A 145 -4.41 3.57 20.34
N HIS A 146 -4.59 2.37 20.90
CA HIS A 146 -3.52 1.38 20.99
C HIS A 146 -3.69 0.21 20.05
N PHE A 147 -2.54 -0.34 19.71
CA PHE A 147 -2.43 -1.69 19.23
C PHE A 147 -2.18 -2.63 20.40
N THR A 148 -3.01 -3.66 20.52
CA THR A 148 -2.66 -4.86 21.27
C THR A 148 -1.68 -5.70 20.47
N VAL A 149 -0.84 -6.50 21.14
CA VAL A 149 0.08 -7.44 20.48
C VAL A 149 -0.68 -8.39 19.56
N ASN A 150 -1.86 -8.84 19.99
CA ASN A 150 -2.74 -9.68 19.17
C ASN A 150 -3.21 -8.95 17.90
N GLU A 151 -3.63 -7.69 17.99
CA GLU A 151 -4.00 -6.92 16.80
C GLU A 151 -2.85 -6.74 15.82
N ILE A 152 -1.63 -6.50 16.31
CA ILE A 152 -0.44 -6.43 15.45
C ILE A 152 -0.23 -7.77 14.77
N ARG A 153 -0.19 -8.86 15.55
CA ARG A 153 -0.03 -10.22 15.03
C ARG A 153 -1.07 -10.52 13.94
N PHE A 154 -2.36 -10.33 14.22
CA PHE A 154 -3.42 -10.56 13.23
C PHE A 154 -3.27 -9.67 12.00
N THR A 155 -2.86 -8.41 12.17
CA THR A 155 -2.65 -7.50 11.05
C THR A 155 -1.49 -7.95 10.18
N VAL A 156 -0.32 -8.22 10.77
CA VAL A 156 0.87 -8.70 10.06
C VAL A 156 0.56 -9.99 9.30
N MET A 157 -0.08 -10.95 9.97
CA MET A 157 -0.49 -12.22 9.37
C MET A 157 -1.36 -12.01 8.13
N ARG A 158 -2.38 -11.16 8.24
CA ARG A 158 -3.29 -10.88 7.13
C ARG A 158 -2.59 -10.14 5.98
N LEU A 159 -1.68 -9.21 6.29
CA LEU A 159 -0.90 -8.50 5.28
C LEU A 159 0.06 -9.44 4.54
N LEU A 160 0.72 -10.36 5.25
CA LEU A 160 1.57 -11.39 4.65
C LEU A 160 0.80 -12.32 3.72
N GLN A 161 -0.39 -12.79 4.13
CA GLN A 161 -1.24 -13.60 3.25
C GLN A 161 -1.62 -12.84 1.98
N LEU A 162 -2.01 -11.57 2.11
CA LEU A 162 -2.39 -10.75 0.98
C LEU A 162 -1.21 -10.45 0.05
N ALA A 163 0.00 -10.28 0.60
CA ALA A 163 1.23 -10.13 -0.17
C ALA A 163 1.56 -11.41 -0.96
N LYS A 164 1.42 -12.59 -0.36
CA LYS A 164 1.59 -13.87 -1.07
C LYS A 164 0.56 -14.05 -2.19
N CYS A 165 -0.71 -13.70 -1.95
CA CYS A 165 -1.73 -13.70 -3.01
C CYS A 165 -1.38 -12.72 -4.13
N HIS A 166 -0.81 -11.56 -3.80
CA HIS A 166 -0.36 -10.58 -4.79
C HIS A 166 0.75 -11.16 -5.67
N GLU A 167 1.77 -11.78 -5.07
CA GLU A 167 2.87 -12.44 -5.79
C GLU A 167 2.36 -13.57 -6.71
N ALA A 168 1.45 -14.42 -6.23
CA ALA A 168 0.83 -15.48 -7.02
C ALA A 168 0.05 -14.93 -8.23
N LEU A 169 -0.78 -13.90 -8.00
CA LEU A 169 -1.51 -13.23 -9.08
C LEU A 169 -0.57 -12.55 -10.09
N GLU A 170 0.51 -11.91 -9.63
CA GLU A 170 1.50 -11.32 -10.55
C GLU A 170 2.20 -12.39 -11.39
N CYS A 171 2.59 -13.51 -10.78
CA CYS A 171 3.20 -14.64 -11.47
C CYS A 171 2.26 -15.17 -12.57
N TYR A 172 0.99 -15.39 -12.22
CA TYR A 172 -0.05 -15.80 -13.17
C TYR A 172 -0.20 -14.81 -14.33
N CYS A 173 -0.35 -13.52 -14.02
CA CYS A 173 -0.48 -12.47 -15.02
C CYS A 173 0.72 -12.43 -15.97
N ARG A 174 1.94 -12.55 -15.44
CA ARG A 174 3.16 -12.58 -16.26
C ARG A 174 3.19 -13.81 -17.18
N GLN A 175 2.85 -15.00 -16.68
CA GLN A 175 2.83 -16.22 -17.51
C GLN A 175 1.84 -16.09 -18.68
N HIS A 176 0.64 -15.55 -18.44
CA HIS A 176 -0.37 -15.38 -19.48
C HIS A 176 -0.06 -14.24 -20.46
N GLN A 177 0.58 -13.16 -20.00
CA GLN A 177 1.01 -12.07 -20.90
C GLN A 177 2.03 -12.53 -21.95
N HIS A 178 2.92 -13.47 -21.61
CA HIS A 178 3.87 -14.03 -22.58
C HIS A 178 3.17 -14.88 -23.65
N GLN A 179 2.14 -15.65 -23.27
CA GLN A 179 1.36 -16.44 -24.22
C GLN A 179 0.56 -15.55 -25.19
N GLN A 180 0.00 -14.43 -24.71
CA GLN A 180 -0.75 -13.52 -25.56
C GLN A 180 0.13 -12.76 -26.56
N HIS A 181 1.32 -12.30 -26.17
CA HIS A 181 2.23 -11.61 -27.09
C HIS A 181 2.67 -12.50 -28.26
N GLN A 182 2.85 -13.81 -28.03
CA GLN A 182 3.15 -14.75 -29.13
C GLN A 182 2.00 -14.88 -30.12
N GLN A 183 0.75 -14.88 -29.66
CA GLN A 183 -0.41 -14.97 -30.57
C GLN A 183 -0.61 -13.69 -31.39
N GLN A 184 -0.39 -12.51 -30.80
CA GLN A 184 -0.49 -11.24 -31.54
C GLN A 184 0.59 -11.10 -32.62
N GLN A 185 1.83 -11.52 -32.37
CA GLN A 185 2.89 -11.50 -33.39
C GLN A 185 2.56 -12.41 -34.58
N GLN A 186 1.95 -13.58 -34.34
CA GLN A 186 1.53 -14.46 -35.44
C GLN A 186 0.39 -13.86 -36.28
N GLN A 187 -0.53 -13.09 -35.69
CA GLN A 187 -1.58 -12.41 -36.46
C GLN A 187 -1.02 -11.26 -37.31
N GLN A 188 -0.07 -10.49 -36.81
CA GLN A 188 0.56 -9.43 -37.61
C GLN A 188 1.38 -9.98 -38.78
N GLN A 189 2.11 -11.09 -38.60
CA GLN A 189 2.80 -11.74 -39.72
C GLN A 189 1.82 -12.28 -40.77
N ARG A 190 0.66 -12.81 -40.37
CA ARG A 190 -0.36 -13.25 -41.34
C ARG A 190 -1.00 -12.10 -42.11
N GLN A 191 -1.19 -10.93 -41.51
CA GLN A 191 -1.70 -9.76 -42.25
C GLN A 191 -0.69 -9.20 -43.24
N GLN A 192 0.62 -9.24 -42.96
CA GLN A 192 1.63 -8.83 -43.94
C GLN A 192 1.77 -9.80 -45.12
N GLN A 193 1.52 -11.09 -44.93
CA GLN A 193 1.50 -12.06 -46.05
C GLN A 193 0.22 -12.00 -46.91
N GLN A 194 -0.83 -11.34 -46.44
CA GLN A 194 -2.10 -11.19 -47.18
C GLN A 194 -2.30 -9.79 -47.78
N GLN A 195 -1.27 -8.95 -47.85
CA GLN A 195 -1.28 -7.84 -48.80
C GLN A 195 -0.80 -8.39 -50.16
N PRO A 196 -1.72 -8.77 -51.08
CA PRO A 196 -1.31 -9.13 -52.43
C PRO A 196 -0.59 -7.92 -53.02
N GLY A 197 0.63 -8.14 -53.52
CA GLY A 197 1.38 -7.12 -54.21
C GLY A 197 0.56 -6.57 -55.37
N SER A 198 0.02 -5.36 -55.19
CA SER A 198 -0.18 -4.47 -56.34
C SER A 198 1.20 -4.06 -56.81
N ALA A 199 1.75 -4.88 -57.68
CA ALA A 199 2.84 -4.50 -58.56
C ALA A 199 2.31 -3.43 -59.51
N GLU A 200 2.55 -2.16 -59.20
CA GLU A 200 2.59 -1.11 -60.23
C GLU A 200 4.06 -0.86 -60.60
N PRO A 201 4.41 -0.89 -61.90
CA PRO A 201 5.79 -0.81 -62.35
C PRO A 201 6.27 0.64 -62.51
N ASN A 202 7.54 0.87 -62.15
CA ASN A 202 8.46 1.87 -62.72
C ASN A 202 8.03 3.35 -62.81
N GLN A 203 8.67 4.19 -61.99
CA GLN A 203 9.29 5.43 -62.51
C GLN A 203 10.70 5.62 -61.95
N PRO A 204 11.72 5.88 -62.80
CA PRO A 204 13.07 6.19 -62.37
C PRO A 204 13.20 7.70 -62.09
N SER A 205 13.50 8.09 -60.86
CA SER A 205 13.97 9.45 -60.56
C SER A 205 15.49 9.44 -60.36
N LEU A 206 16.16 9.91 -61.41
CA LEU A 206 17.53 10.41 -61.39
C LEU A 206 17.62 11.66 -60.52
N ALA A 207 18.50 11.66 -59.52
CA ALA A 207 19.56 12.67 -59.37
C ALA A 207 20.34 12.47 -58.05
N PRO A 208 21.68 12.42 -58.10
CA PRO A 208 22.54 12.67 -56.94
C PRO A 208 22.92 14.15 -56.89
N SER A 209 23.02 14.74 -55.71
CA SER A 209 23.81 15.95 -55.52
C SER A 209 24.33 16.05 -54.09
N SER A 210 25.62 15.78 -53.98
CA SER A 210 26.49 16.15 -52.86
C SER A 210 26.70 17.66 -52.80
N SER A 211 26.75 18.25 -51.60
CA SER A 211 27.74 19.26 -51.22
C SER A 211 27.59 19.68 -49.74
N LEU A 212 28.70 20.15 -49.20
CA LEU A 212 29.16 20.24 -47.80
C LEU A 212 28.73 21.55 -47.07
N PRO A 213 29.05 21.73 -45.75
CA PRO A 213 28.55 22.78 -44.84
C PRO A 213 29.48 24.03 -44.88
N PRO A 214 29.56 25.01 -43.92
CA PRO A 214 28.83 25.27 -42.66
C PRO A 214 28.40 26.76 -42.47
N THR A 215 28.07 27.14 -41.23
CA THR A 215 28.31 28.45 -40.54
C THR A 215 27.06 29.18 -40.00
N ALA A 216 27.19 29.60 -38.74
CA ALA A 216 26.24 30.31 -37.92
C ALA A 216 25.82 31.70 -38.45
N ALA A 217 24.57 32.10 -38.22
CA ALA A 217 24.22 33.48 -37.91
C ALA A 217 22.83 33.54 -37.24
N VAL A 218 22.81 34.20 -36.09
CA VAL A 218 21.67 34.86 -35.45
C VAL A 218 20.95 35.76 -36.48
N VAL A 219 19.61 35.75 -36.55
CA VAL A 219 18.71 36.92 -36.62
C VAL A 219 17.24 36.46 -36.49
N ALA A 220 16.49 37.36 -35.86
CA ALA A 220 15.09 37.35 -35.45
C ALA A 220 14.02 37.07 -36.53
N ASN A 221 12.89 36.56 -36.01
CA ASN A 221 11.51 36.98 -36.28
C ASN A 221 11.04 37.07 -37.75
N ALA A 222 10.28 36.07 -38.20
CA ALA A 222 9.31 36.23 -39.28
C ALA A 222 8.17 35.21 -39.14
N SER A 223 6.94 35.72 -39.14
CA SER A 223 5.70 34.98 -39.15
C SER A 223 5.52 34.30 -40.52
N HIS A 224 5.41 32.96 -40.54
CA HIS A 224 5.11 32.21 -41.76
C HIS A 224 4.01 31.17 -41.52
N LEU A 225 3.04 31.21 -42.43
CA LEU A 225 1.86 30.35 -42.59
C LEU A 225 2.23 28.85 -42.62
N PRO A 226 1.44 27.96 -42.00
CA PRO A 226 1.65 26.54 -42.14
C PRO A 226 1.06 26.04 -43.48
N LEU A 227 1.95 25.57 -44.34
CA LEU A 227 1.64 24.79 -45.54
C LEU A 227 1.12 23.41 -45.09
N ALA A 228 -0.04 23.01 -45.60
CA ALA A 228 -0.73 21.77 -45.25
C ALA A 228 0.12 20.54 -45.60
N ALA A 229 0.61 19.84 -44.57
CA ALA A 229 1.20 18.52 -44.70
C ALA A 229 0.09 17.48 -44.95
N PRO A 230 0.33 16.45 -45.78
CA PRO A 230 -0.64 15.40 -46.03
C PRO A 230 -0.93 14.66 -44.72
N ALA A 231 -2.22 14.47 -44.44
CA ALA A 231 -2.74 13.74 -43.30
C ALA A 231 -2.20 12.30 -43.29
N ALA A 232 -1.04 12.10 -42.66
CA ALA A 232 -0.60 10.78 -42.24
C ALA A 232 -1.64 10.29 -41.23
N ASN A 233 -2.24 9.13 -41.52
CA ASN A 233 -3.17 8.41 -40.66
C ASN A 233 -2.58 8.23 -39.26
N SER A 234 -2.81 9.22 -38.39
CA SER A 234 -2.43 9.17 -37.00
C SER A 234 -3.40 8.21 -36.32
N LEU A 235 -3.01 6.94 -36.20
CA LEU A 235 -3.73 5.96 -35.38
C LEU A 235 -4.02 6.61 -34.01
N CYS A 236 -5.30 6.75 -33.70
CA CYS A 236 -5.73 7.44 -32.49
C CYS A 236 -5.20 6.69 -31.25
N PRO A 237 -4.58 7.37 -30.27
CA PRO A 237 -4.17 6.76 -29.00
C PRO A 237 -5.34 6.15 -28.21
N GLN A 238 -6.58 6.47 -28.60
CA GLN A 238 -7.81 5.93 -28.02
C GLN A 238 -8.02 4.44 -28.31
N ASP A 239 -7.57 3.93 -29.47
CA ASP A 239 -7.71 2.50 -29.82
C ASP A 239 -6.78 1.62 -28.96
N HIS A 240 -5.60 2.14 -28.61
CA HIS A 240 -4.66 1.43 -27.73
C HIS A 240 -5.21 1.26 -26.31
N GLN A 241 -5.89 2.27 -25.77
CA GLN A 241 -6.44 2.21 -24.41
C GLN A 241 -7.60 1.21 -24.30
N ASN A 242 -8.47 1.16 -25.33
CA ASN A 242 -9.55 0.18 -25.39
C ASN A 242 -9.02 -1.25 -25.53
N GLN A 243 -7.98 -1.45 -26.36
CA GLN A 243 -7.36 -2.76 -26.51
C GLN A 243 -6.74 -3.25 -25.19
N GLN A 244 -6.07 -2.38 -24.44
CA GLN A 244 -5.50 -2.73 -23.14
C GLN A 244 -6.59 -3.11 -22.12
N HIS A 245 -7.71 -2.37 -22.10
CA HIS A 245 -8.83 -2.70 -21.21
C HIS A 245 -9.48 -4.05 -21.56
N GLN A 246 -9.68 -4.32 -22.85
CA GLN A 246 -10.23 -5.59 -23.31
C GLN A 246 -9.32 -6.78 -22.95
N GLN A 247 -8.00 -6.64 -23.14
CA GLN A 247 -7.05 -7.68 -22.71
C GLN A 247 -7.12 -7.94 -21.21
N GLN A 248 -7.23 -6.89 -20.40
CA GLN A 248 -7.32 -7.02 -18.95
C GLN A 248 -8.62 -7.75 -18.52
N GLN A 249 -9.74 -7.52 -19.22
CA GLN A 249 -10.98 -8.28 -18.98
C GLN A 249 -10.85 -9.76 -19.36
N VAL A 250 -10.23 -10.08 -20.50
CA VAL A 250 -10.02 -11.47 -20.92
C VAL A 250 -9.15 -12.22 -19.92
N LEU A 251 -8.08 -11.58 -19.43
CA LEU A 251 -7.21 -12.17 -18.40
C LEU A 251 -7.97 -12.44 -17.09
N LEU A 252 -8.81 -11.50 -16.66
CA LEU A 252 -9.69 -11.71 -15.50
C LEU A 252 -10.66 -12.87 -15.69
N GLN A 253 -11.22 -13.03 -16.90
CA GLN A 253 -12.12 -14.12 -17.22
C GLN A 253 -11.39 -15.48 -17.25
N GLN A 254 -10.14 -15.52 -17.73
CA GLN A 254 -9.30 -16.72 -17.63
C GLN A 254 -9.00 -17.08 -16.17
N MET A 255 -8.62 -16.10 -15.34
CA MET A 255 -8.38 -16.34 -13.90
C MET A 255 -9.61 -16.89 -13.19
N LEU A 256 -10.82 -16.47 -13.59
CA LEU A 256 -12.08 -16.99 -13.04
C LEU A 256 -12.33 -18.45 -13.41
N GLN A 257 -11.80 -18.92 -14.55
CA GLN A 257 -11.95 -20.30 -15.04
C GLN A 257 -10.83 -21.22 -14.55
N ASP A 258 -9.74 -20.66 -14.04
CA ASP A 258 -8.58 -21.41 -13.57
C ASP A 258 -8.77 -21.85 -12.12
N ASP A 259 -9.35 -23.04 -11.95
CA ASP A 259 -9.59 -23.62 -10.62
C ASP A 259 -8.28 -23.88 -9.85
N CYS A 260 -7.16 -24.14 -10.54
CA CYS A 260 -5.87 -24.39 -9.90
C CYS A 260 -5.35 -23.12 -9.20
N LEU A 261 -5.42 -21.97 -9.88
CA LEU A 261 -5.06 -20.68 -9.27
C LEU A 261 -5.99 -20.35 -8.09
N ARG A 262 -7.30 -20.61 -8.23
CA ARG A 262 -8.27 -20.35 -7.15
C ARG A 262 -7.99 -21.20 -5.92
N ASP A 263 -7.66 -22.48 -6.11
CA ASP A 263 -7.30 -23.39 -5.02
C ASP A 263 -5.99 -22.97 -4.33
N GLU A 264 -4.98 -22.53 -5.09
CA GLU A 264 -3.73 -21.99 -4.54
C GLU A 264 -4.00 -20.74 -3.68
N LEU A 265 -4.76 -19.78 -4.21
CA LEU A 265 -5.12 -18.54 -3.50
C LEU A 265 -5.97 -18.84 -2.26
N TYR A 266 -6.91 -19.79 -2.36
CA TYR A 266 -7.71 -20.24 -1.22
C TYR A 266 -6.83 -20.91 -0.17
N GLY A 267 -5.85 -21.72 -0.57
CA GLY A 267 -4.85 -22.31 0.32
C GLY A 267 -4.06 -21.24 1.07
N ILE A 268 -3.57 -20.21 0.38
CA ILE A 268 -2.86 -19.08 1.02
C ILE A 268 -3.73 -18.36 2.06
N LEU A 269 -5.02 -18.17 1.76
CA LEU A 269 -5.96 -17.47 2.65
C LEU A 269 -6.42 -18.33 3.84
N THR A 270 -6.56 -19.65 3.66
CA THR A 270 -7.11 -20.56 4.68
C THR A 270 -6.08 -21.23 5.56
N VAL A 271 -4.83 -21.35 5.12
CA VAL A 271 -3.75 -21.87 5.96
C VAL A 271 -3.45 -20.87 7.07
N LEU A 272 -4.13 -21.01 8.23
CA LEU A 272 -3.70 -20.47 9.52
C LEU A 272 -4.05 -21.45 10.65
N PRO A 273 -3.14 -21.65 11.63
CA PRO A 273 -2.28 -20.60 12.17
C PRO A 273 -0.78 -20.83 11.91
N TRP A 274 -0.07 -19.74 11.67
CA TRP A 274 1.37 -19.70 11.94
C TRP A 274 1.53 -19.97 13.43
N SER A 275 2.26 -21.05 13.76
CA SER A 275 2.54 -21.42 15.14
C SER A 275 3.21 -20.25 15.85
N ASP A 276 3.16 -20.22 17.18
CA ASP A 276 3.89 -19.22 17.95
C ASP A 276 5.40 -19.21 17.61
N GLU A 277 5.93 -20.34 17.13
CA GLU A 277 7.30 -20.46 16.61
C GLU A 277 7.53 -19.64 15.32
N THR A 278 6.56 -19.61 14.40
CA THR A 278 6.70 -18.78 13.19
C THR A 278 6.58 -17.29 13.50
N TRP A 279 5.83 -16.93 14.54
CA TRP A 279 5.81 -15.56 15.05
C TRP A 279 7.13 -15.20 15.75
N ALA A 280 7.70 -16.14 16.50
CA ALA A 280 9.00 -15.96 17.17
C ALA A 280 10.16 -15.81 16.18
N SER A 281 10.10 -16.44 14.99
CA SER A 281 11.13 -16.27 13.96
C SER A 281 11.03 -14.95 13.20
N LEU A 282 9.82 -14.35 13.13
CA LEU A 282 9.58 -13.05 12.52
C LEU A 282 9.92 -11.86 13.43
N THR A 283 10.00 -12.08 14.75
CA THR A 283 10.31 -11.03 15.71
C THR A 283 11.69 -11.28 16.32
N PRO A 284 12.76 -10.58 15.88
CA PRO A 284 14.04 -10.68 16.57
C PRO A 284 13.87 -10.13 17.99
N ARG A 285 13.89 -11.04 18.98
CA ARG A 285 13.81 -10.82 20.44
C ARG A 285 13.07 -9.54 20.84
N MET A 286 11.76 -9.65 21.05
CA MET A 286 11.04 -8.69 21.90
C MET A 286 11.66 -8.73 23.31
N VAL A 287 12.66 -7.89 23.56
CA VAL A 287 13.22 -7.69 24.89
C VAL A 287 12.13 -7.00 25.72
N PRO A 288 11.78 -7.50 26.92
CA PRO A 288 10.94 -6.75 27.83
C PRO A 288 11.57 -5.37 28.04
N TRP A 289 10.85 -4.31 27.67
CA TRP A 289 11.30 -2.96 27.95
C TRP A 289 11.51 -2.80 29.46
N ASP A 290 12.71 -2.39 29.85
CA ASP A 290 12.99 -1.97 31.20
C ASP A 290 12.31 -0.60 31.41
N THR A 291 11.26 -0.57 32.22
CA THR A 291 10.47 0.64 32.53
C THR A 291 11.33 1.82 32.99
N THR A 292 12.51 1.50 33.51
CA THR A 292 13.51 2.44 34.05
C THR A 292 14.00 3.45 33.01
N ALA A 293 14.11 3.07 31.73
CA ALA A 293 14.60 3.97 30.68
C ALA A 293 13.57 5.05 30.26
N ALA A 294 12.29 4.71 30.27
CA ALA A 294 11.21 5.65 29.96
C ALA A 294 10.98 6.65 31.11
N GLU A 295 11.11 6.19 32.36
CA GLU A 295 11.07 7.07 33.53
C GLU A 295 12.28 8.02 33.58
N ALA A 296 13.48 7.57 33.16
CA ALA A 296 14.66 8.42 33.05
C ALA A 296 14.51 9.52 31.96
N LEU A 297 13.90 9.20 30.82
CA LEU A 297 13.61 10.20 29.78
C LEU A 297 12.52 11.20 30.22
N LEU A 298 11.52 10.76 30.98
CA LEU A 298 10.51 11.64 31.58
C LEU A 298 11.11 12.55 32.67
N ALA A 299 12.04 12.04 33.48
CA ALA A 299 12.76 12.84 34.48
C ALA A 299 13.67 13.89 33.83
N ALA A 300 14.30 13.58 32.69
CA ALA A 300 15.12 14.52 31.93
C ALA A 300 14.28 15.63 31.24
N ALA A 301 13.07 15.31 30.78
CA ALA A 301 12.19 16.28 30.13
C ALA A 301 11.45 17.20 31.12
N GLY A 302 11.22 16.76 32.37
CA GLY A 302 10.58 17.55 33.43
C GLY A 302 11.51 18.50 34.19
N GLY A 303 12.81 18.52 33.90
CA GLY A 303 13.84 19.18 34.71
C GLY A 303 14.18 20.64 34.37
N GLN A 304 13.47 21.31 33.46
CA GLN A 304 13.73 22.73 33.12
C GLN A 304 12.60 23.67 33.56
N GLY A 305 12.19 23.53 34.82
CA GLY A 305 11.17 24.36 35.44
C GLY A 305 11.47 24.69 36.89
N GLN A 306 12.68 25.15 37.18
CA GLN A 306 13.00 26.00 38.34
C GLN A 306 14.01 27.07 37.92
#